data_AF-A0A2V2U8X7-F1
#
_entry.id   AF-A0A2V2U8X7-F1
#
_cell.length_a   1.000
_cell.length_b   1.000
_cell.length_c   1.000
_cell.angle_alpha   90.00
_cell.angle_beta   90.00
_cell.angle_gamma   90.00
#
_symmetry.space_group_name_H-M   'P 1'
#
loop_
_entity.id
_entity.type
_entity.pdbx_description
1 polymer ?
#
loop_
_entity_poly.entity_id
_entity_poly.type
_entity_poly.pdbx_seq_one_letter_code
_entity_poly.pdbx_strand_id
1 'polypeptide(L)'
;MPPAIPDEIRKRTFKQWLSGDTRAKIASDNNLGEGSVSNIVSDFNKGLARSEFESIREVAVESRKQGLTLSELGSRLRLYNYIKKLGANQNQIESLIANLANFPKPEKLIEVANRIAQLSRSESIPLEDIENHVKQKEEEKQRLEQEIKHKRVILESTNVDVQTINEYKQLKDELSKHRLSTEDPTRLLSILQTIKQIGYDPQKIVARFSYIKSLRQTEK
;
A
#
# COMPACT_ATOMS: atom_id res chain seq x y z
N MET A 1 -29.08 -36.38 -54.44
CA MET A 1 -28.04 -35.42 -54.02
C MET A 1 -27.87 -35.55 -52.52
N PRO A 2 -26.63 -35.57 -51.98
CA PRO A 2 -26.45 -35.53 -50.53
C PRO A 2 -27.06 -34.25 -49.94
N PRO A 3 -27.55 -34.29 -48.69
CA PRO A 3 -28.17 -33.14 -48.05
C PRO A 3 -27.18 -31.97 -47.92
N ALA A 4 -27.68 -30.74 -48.10
CA ALA A 4 -26.87 -29.54 -47.96
C ALA A 4 -26.33 -29.45 -46.53
N ILE A 5 -25.02 -29.23 -46.39
CA ILE A 5 -24.37 -29.07 -45.08
C ILE A 5 -24.88 -27.75 -44.46
N PRO A 6 -25.44 -27.78 -43.23
CA PRO A 6 -25.89 -26.58 -42.55
C PRO A 6 -24.80 -25.51 -42.44
N ASP A 7 -25.17 -24.24 -42.62
CA ASP A 7 -24.19 -23.14 -42.61
C ASP A 7 -23.43 -23.01 -41.29
N GLU A 8 -24.04 -23.36 -40.16
CA GLU A 8 -23.38 -23.40 -38.86
C GLU A 8 -22.22 -24.41 -38.81
N ILE A 9 -22.40 -25.57 -39.46
CA ILE A 9 -21.34 -26.58 -39.59
C ILE A 9 -20.24 -26.08 -40.53
N ARG A 10 -20.61 -25.39 -41.63
CA ARG A 10 -19.65 -24.79 -42.57
C ARG A 10 -18.78 -23.74 -41.89
N LYS A 11 -19.38 -22.81 -41.14
CA LYS A 11 -18.65 -21.78 -40.36
C LYS A 11 -17.73 -22.41 -39.31
N ARG A 12 -18.22 -23.42 -38.58
CA ARG A 12 -17.42 -24.13 -37.57
C ARG A 12 -16.22 -24.84 -38.18
N THR A 13 -16.44 -25.57 -39.28
CA THR A 13 -15.41 -26.26 -40.06
C THR A 13 -14.31 -25.28 -40.50
N PHE A 14 -14.70 -24.14 -41.05
CA PHE A 14 -13.75 -23.11 -41.47
C PHE A 14 -12.99 -22.49 -40.30
N LYS A 15 -13.65 -22.24 -39.17
CA LYS A 15 -13.00 -21.73 -37.95
C LYS A 15 -11.96 -22.70 -37.39
N GLN A 16 -12.25 -24.00 -37.36
CA GLN A 16 -11.30 -25.02 -36.91
C GLN A 16 -10.11 -25.14 -37.88
N TRP A 17 -10.38 -25.04 -39.19
CA TRP A 17 -9.33 -24.98 -40.20
C TRP A 17 -8.43 -23.73 -40.01
N LEU A 18 -9.00 -22.54 -39.87
CA LEU A 18 -8.20 -21.34 -39.57
C LEU A 18 -7.43 -21.46 -38.24
N SER A 19 -7.96 -22.21 -37.29
CA SER A 19 -7.31 -22.48 -36.00
C SER A 19 -6.23 -23.56 -36.07
N GLY A 20 -5.88 -24.07 -37.25
CA GLY A 20 -4.78 -25.03 -37.45
C GLY A 20 -5.14 -26.49 -37.18
N ASP A 21 -6.42 -26.85 -37.03
CA ASP A 21 -6.81 -28.26 -36.90
C ASP A 21 -6.57 -29.03 -38.23
N THR A 22 -6.30 -30.33 -38.13
CA THR A 22 -6.11 -31.22 -39.28
C THR A 22 -7.45 -31.54 -39.94
N ARG A 23 -7.45 -31.80 -41.25
CA ARG A 23 -8.68 -32.13 -41.98
C ARG A 23 -9.37 -33.37 -41.43
N ALA A 24 -8.61 -34.40 -41.07
CA ALA A 24 -9.09 -35.61 -40.42
C ALA A 24 -9.79 -35.32 -39.08
N LYS A 25 -9.18 -34.47 -38.24
CA LYS A 25 -9.78 -34.08 -36.95
C LYS A 25 -11.08 -33.29 -37.16
N ILE A 26 -11.06 -32.32 -38.06
CA ILE A 26 -12.25 -31.50 -38.37
C ILE A 26 -13.38 -32.38 -38.95
N ALA A 27 -13.04 -33.33 -39.82
CA ALA A 27 -13.97 -34.30 -40.38
C ALA A 27 -14.65 -35.13 -39.27
N SER A 28 -13.85 -35.66 -38.33
CA SER A 28 -14.35 -36.37 -37.15
C SER A 28 -15.22 -35.48 -36.25
N ASP A 29 -14.78 -34.27 -35.92
CA ASP A 29 -15.47 -33.35 -35.00
C ASP A 29 -16.84 -32.87 -35.53
N ASN A 30 -17.04 -32.91 -36.86
CA ASN A 30 -18.25 -32.41 -37.52
C ASN A 30 -19.08 -33.49 -38.22
N ASN A 31 -18.71 -34.77 -38.11
CA ASN A 31 -19.32 -35.87 -38.86
C ASN A 31 -19.33 -35.63 -40.39
N LEU A 32 -18.20 -35.17 -40.92
CA LEU A 32 -17.99 -34.87 -42.34
C LEU A 32 -16.94 -35.81 -42.95
N GLY A 33 -16.94 -35.96 -44.28
CA GLY A 33 -15.79 -36.50 -45.00
C GLY A 33 -14.69 -35.44 -45.17
N GLU A 34 -13.42 -35.84 -45.21
CA GLU A 34 -12.30 -34.91 -45.44
C GLU A 34 -12.41 -34.13 -46.76
N GLY A 35 -13.00 -34.75 -47.79
CA GLY A 35 -13.33 -34.09 -49.05
C GLY A 35 -14.34 -32.96 -48.86
N SER A 36 -15.34 -33.14 -47.99
CA SER A 36 -16.33 -32.10 -47.65
C SER A 36 -15.67 -30.94 -46.91
N VAL A 37 -14.74 -31.21 -45.99
CA VAL A 37 -13.93 -30.17 -45.31
C VAL A 37 -13.14 -29.35 -46.33
N SER A 38 -12.50 -30.03 -47.30
CA SER A 38 -11.71 -29.37 -48.35
C SER A 38 -12.57 -28.50 -49.27
N ASN A 39 -13.77 -28.97 -49.62
CA ASN A 39 -14.73 -28.19 -50.41
C ASN A 39 -15.22 -26.96 -49.65
N ILE A 40 -15.56 -27.10 -48.36
CA ILE A 40 -15.97 -25.96 -47.51
C ILE A 40 -14.86 -24.91 -47.46
N VAL A 41 -13.61 -25.31 -47.20
CA VAL A 41 -12.47 -24.38 -47.16
C VAL A 41 -12.25 -23.71 -48.51
N SER A 42 -12.31 -24.47 -49.60
CA SER A 42 -12.19 -23.93 -50.96
C SER A 42 -13.28 -22.89 -51.25
N ASP A 43 -14.52 -23.17 -50.85
CA ASP A 43 -15.65 -22.24 -50.99
C ASP A 43 -15.43 -20.95 -50.21
N PHE A 44 -14.92 -21.01 -48.97
CA PHE A 44 -14.61 -19.82 -48.17
C PHE A 44 -13.44 -19.01 -48.74
N ASN A 45 -12.53 -19.66 -49.47
CA ASN A 45 -11.40 -19.00 -50.12
C ASN A 45 -11.72 -18.46 -51.52
N LYS A 46 -12.92 -18.71 -52.06
CA LYS A 46 -13.33 -18.16 -53.37
C LYS A 46 -13.41 -16.63 -53.30
N GLY A 47 -12.70 -15.96 -54.20
CA GLY A 47 -12.73 -14.49 -54.31
C GLY A 47 -11.76 -13.75 -53.39
N LEU A 48 -10.96 -14.47 -52.59
CA LEU A 48 -9.89 -13.88 -51.78
C LEU A 48 -8.53 -14.28 -52.36
N ALA A 49 -7.53 -13.42 -52.18
CA ALA A 49 -6.15 -13.78 -52.51
C ALA A 49 -5.77 -14.99 -51.65
N ARG A 50 -5.52 -16.13 -52.31
CA ARG A 50 -5.25 -17.44 -51.69
C ARG A 50 -4.14 -17.40 -50.62
N SER A 51 -3.33 -16.35 -50.61
CA SER A 51 -2.22 -16.13 -49.68
C SER A 51 -2.63 -15.75 -48.25
N GLU A 52 -3.70 -14.97 -48.02
CA GLU A 52 -3.92 -14.37 -46.70
C GLU A 52 -4.34 -15.39 -45.63
N PHE A 53 -5.32 -16.23 -45.93
CA PHE A 53 -5.77 -17.26 -45.00
C PHE A 53 -4.81 -18.42 -44.87
N GLU A 54 -4.05 -18.72 -45.92
CA GLU A 54 -3.04 -19.77 -45.87
C GLU A 54 -1.87 -19.35 -44.96
N SER A 55 -1.42 -18.10 -45.02
CA SER A 55 -0.42 -17.56 -44.08
C SER A 55 -0.93 -17.54 -42.64
N ILE A 56 -2.19 -17.16 -42.40
CA ILE A 56 -2.79 -17.23 -41.05
C ILE A 56 -2.84 -18.68 -40.56
N ARG A 57 -3.23 -19.61 -41.43
CA ARG A 57 -3.27 -21.04 -41.11
C ARG A 57 -1.87 -21.59 -40.83
N GLU A 58 -0.87 -21.21 -41.61
CA GLU A 58 0.52 -21.63 -41.41
C GLU A 58 0.99 -21.23 -40.01
N VAL A 59 0.79 -19.97 -39.62
CA VAL A 59 1.09 -19.49 -38.26
C VAL A 59 0.31 -20.29 -37.20
N ALA A 60 -0.98 -20.59 -37.44
CA ALA A 60 -1.80 -21.37 -36.50
C ALA A 60 -1.29 -22.82 -36.33
N VAL A 61 -0.89 -23.46 -37.43
CA VAL A 61 -0.36 -24.83 -37.45
C VAL A 61 0.98 -24.88 -36.73
N GLU A 62 1.90 -23.97 -37.05
CA GLU A 62 3.21 -23.91 -36.37
C GLU A 62 3.06 -23.58 -34.89
N SER A 63 2.16 -22.67 -34.53
CA SER A 63 1.85 -22.37 -33.12
C SER A 63 1.39 -23.62 -32.36
N ARG A 64 0.50 -24.43 -32.96
CA ARG A 64 0.03 -25.67 -32.33
C ARG A 64 1.11 -26.73 -32.19
N LYS A 65 2.04 -26.83 -33.14
CA LYS A 65 3.21 -27.73 -33.00
C LYS A 65 4.05 -27.37 -31.78
N GLN A 66 4.08 -26.10 -31.41
CA GLN A 66 4.73 -25.58 -30.20
C GLN A 66 3.81 -25.61 -28.95
N GLY A 67 2.64 -26.24 -29.03
CA GLY A 67 1.68 -26.34 -27.93
C GLY A 67 0.87 -25.08 -27.67
N LEU A 68 0.76 -24.17 -28.65
CA LEU A 68 0.08 -22.87 -28.51
C LEU A 68 -1.19 -22.78 -29.33
N THR A 69 -2.21 -22.17 -28.74
CA THR A 69 -3.43 -21.72 -29.41
C THR A 69 -3.26 -20.30 -29.97
N LEU A 70 -4.09 -19.92 -30.95
CA LEU A 70 -4.10 -18.56 -31.48
C LEU A 70 -4.41 -17.49 -30.42
N SER A 71 -5.25 -17.81 -29.43
CA SER A 71 -5.53 -16.91 -28.29
C SER A 71 -4.29 -16.67 -27.42
N GLU A 72 -3.50 -17.70 -27.18
CA GLU A 72 -2.25 -17.59 -26.42
C GLU A 72 -1.19 -16.81 -27.20
N LEU A 73 -1.15 -16.98 -28.53
CA LEU A 73 -0.28 -16.21 -29.41
C LEU A 73 -0.58 -14.70 -29.31
N GLY A 74 -1.86 -14.33 -29.29
CA GLY A 74 -2.27 -12.93 -29.10
C GLY A 74 -1.75 -12.33 -27.78
N SER A 75 -1.84 -13.09 -26.68
CA SER A 75 -1.28 -12.68 -25.38
C SER A 75 0.25 -12.55 -25.42
N ARG A 76 0.95 -13.47 -26.10
CA ARG A 76 2.41 -13.43 -26.27
C ARG A 76 2.87 -12.26 -27.14
N LEU A 77 2.14 -11.93 -28.20
CA LEU A 77 2.39 -10.75 -29.04
C LEU A 77 2.21 -9.45 -28.24
N ARG A 78 1.21 -9.39 -27.34
CA ARG A 78 1.04 -8.24 -26.45
C ARG A 78 2.25 -8.08 -25.51
N LEU A 79 2.73 -9.17 -24.92
CA LEU A 79 3.94 -9.16 -24.09
C LEU A 79 5.17 -8.70 -24.89
N TYR A 80 5.37 -9.24 -26.10
CA TYR A 80 6.43 -8.82 -27.01
C TYR A 80 6.37 -7.31 -27.29
N ASN A 81 5.19 -6.76 -27.54
CA ASN A 81 5.00 -5.33 -27.76
C ASN A 81 5.34 -4.48 -26.53
N TYR A 82 5.04 -4.96 -25.32
CA TYR A 82 5.48 -4.27 -24.09
C TYR A 82 7.00 -4.27 -23.95
N ILE A 83 7.65 -5.42 -24.20
CA ILE A 83 9.11 -5.54 -24.19
C ILE A 83 9.74 -4.58 -25.21
N LYS A 84 9.21 -4.55 -26.43
CA LYS A 84 9.67 -3.64 -27.49
C LYS A 84 9.50 -2.17 -27.11
N LYS A 85 8.37 -1.80 -26.50
CA LYS A 85 8.11 -0.42 -26.03
C LYS A 85 8.99 0.00 -24.86
N LEU A 86 9.43 -0.95 -24.03
CA LEU A 86 10.34 -0.68 -22.92
C LEU A 86 11.70 -0.16 -23.42
N GLY A 87 12.05 -0.43 -24.68
CA GLY A 87 13.35 -0.06 -25.24
C GLY A 87 14.53 -0.86 -24.68
N ALA A 88 14.28 -1.81 -23.77
CA ALA A 88 15.29 -2.75 -23.29
C ALA A 88 15.59 -3.79 -24.37
N ASN A 89 16.85 -4.23 -24.41
CA ASN A 89 17.21 -5.32 -25.30
C ASN A 89 16.66 -6.66 -24.78
N GLN A 90 16.45 -7.61 -25.67
CA GLN A 90 15.87 -8.91 -25.34
C GLN A 90 16.68 -9.65 -24.25
N ASN A 91 18.01 -9.58 -24.31
CA ASN A 91 18.91 -10.24 -23.36
C ASN A 91 18.74 -9.70 -21.92
N GLN A 92 18.49 -8.40 -21.74
CA GLN A 92 18.23 -7.78 -20.44
C GLN A 92 16.94 -8.32 -19.82
N ILE A 93 15.90 -8.48 -20.64
CA ILE A 93 14.62 -9.03 -20.20
C ILE A 93 14.74 -10.51 -19.87
N GLU A 94 15.42 -11.29 -20.71
CA GLU A 94 15.67 -12.71 -20.45
C GLU A 94 16.48 -12.92 -19.17
N SER A 95 17.53 -12.13 -18.96
CA SER A 95 18.32 -12.16 -17.73
C SER A 95 17.49 -11.79 -16.50
N LEU A 96 16.64 -10.76 -16.59
CA LEU A 96 15.72 -10.39 -15.52
C LEU A 96 14.75 -11.54 -15.18
N ILE A 97 14.15 -12.17 -16.19
CA ILE A 97 13.23 -13.31 -16.01
C ILE A 97 13.96 -14.49 -15.37
N ALA A 98 15.17 -14.82 -15.82
CA ALA A 98 15.96 -15.91 -15.26
C ALA A 98 16.33 -15.64 -13.79
N ASN A 99 16.72 -14.42 -13.45
CA ASN A 99 17.03 -14.03 -12.08
C ASN A 99 15.78 -14.10 -11.17
N LEU A 100 14.62 -13.69 -11.70
CA LEU A 100 13.34 -13.78 -10.99
C LEU A 100 12.91 -15.23 -10.75
N ALA A 101 13.07 -16.11 -11.75
CA ALA A 101 12.63 -17.51 -11.65
C ALA A 101 13.35 -18.29 -10.53
N ASN A 102 14.58 -17.89 -10.20
CA ASN A 102 15.37 -18.50 -9.13
C ASN A 102 15.08 -17.88 -7.75
N PHE A 103 14.25 -16.84 -7.68
CA PHE A 103 13.91 -16.18 -6.43
C PHE A 103 12.73 -16.90 -5.76
N PRO A 104 12.73 -17.15 -4.43
CA PRO A 104 11.67 -17.92 -3.77
C PRO A 104 10.26 -17.30 -3.82
N LYS A 105 10.17 -15.99 -4.09
CA LYS A 105 8.92 -15.20 -4.14
C LYS A 105 9.01 -14.13 -5.23
N PRO A 106 9.02 -14.51 -6.52
CA PRO A 106 9.25 -13.58 -7.62
C PRO A 106 8.21 -12.44 -7.66
N GLU A 107 6.99 -12.69 -7.19
CA GLU A 107 5.90 -11.71 -7.13
C GLU A 107 6.27 -10.53 -6.23
N LYS A 108 6.97 -10.79 -5.12
CA LYS A 108 7.41 -9.73 -4.20
C LYS A 108 8.47 -8.83 -4.84
N LEU A 109 9.38 -9.41 -5.63
CA LEU A 109 10.42 -8.61 -6.28
C LEU A 109 9.80 -7.71 -7.36
N ILE A 110 8.83 -8.24 -8.12
CA ILE A 110 8.03 -7.46 -9.08
C ILE A 110 7.28 -6.34 -8.36
N GLU A 111 6.65 -6.63 -7.21
CA GLU A 111 5.94 -5.62 -6.42
C GLU A 111 6.88 -4.49 -5.95
N VAL A 112 8.07 -4.85 -5.44
CA VAL A 112 9.08 -3.87 -5.02
C VAL A 112 9.54 -3.02 -6.20
N ALA A 113 9.85 -3.62 -7.35
CA ALA A 113 10.25 -2.88 -8.54
C ALA A 113 9.16 -1.88 -8.99
N ASN A 114 7.89 -2.31 -8.96
CA ASN A 114 6.75 -1.44 -9.28
C ASN A 114 6.60 -0.29 -8.28
N ARG A 115 6.76 -0.55 -6.98
CA ARG A 115 6.70 0.50 -5.94
C ARG A 115 7.81 1.53 -6.12
N ILE A 116 9.03 1.09 -6.40
CA ILE A 116 10.17 1.98 -6.68
C ILE A 116 9.90 2.85 -7.92
N ALA A 117 9.43 2.24 -9.01
CA ALA A 117 9.08 2.98 -10.23
C ALA A 117 7.89 3.94 -10.04
N GLN A 118 6.98 3.62 -9.11
CA GLN A 118 5.88 4.51 -8.76
C GLN A 118 6.37 5.69 -7.92
N LEU A 119 7.24 5.44 -6.93
CA LEU A 119 7.85 6.47 -6.08
C LEU A 119 8.65 7.48 -6.92
N SER A 120 9.49 6.97 -7.82
CA SER A 120 10.24 7.78 -8.80
C SER A 120 9.33 8.76 -9.54
N ARG A 121 8.16 8.28 -9.99
CA ARG A 121 7.19 9.09 -10.74
C ARG A 121 6.40 10.05 -9.86
N SER A 122 5.94 9.61 -8.68
CA SER A 122 5.12 10.44 -7.81
C SER A 122 5.90 11.59 -7.20
N GLU A 123 7.18 11.37 -6.91
CA GLU A 123 8.05 12.37 -6.29
C GLU A 123 8.99 13.04 -7.30
N SER A 124 8.92 12.65 -8.58
CA SER A 124 9.78 13.15 -9.66
C SER A 124 11.27 12.98 -9.38
N ILE A 125 11.65 11.84 -8.79
CA ILE A 125 13.02 11.50 -8.40
C ILE A 125 13.60 10.51 -9.41
N PRO A 126 14.79 10.77 -9.98
CA PRO A 126 15.52 9.80 -10.79
C PRO A 126 15.73 8.47 -10.04
N LEU A 127 15.66 7.34 -10.73
CA LEU A 127 15.82 6.02 -10.11
C LEU A 127 17.15 5.89 -9.36
N GLU A 128 18.19 6.54 -9.89
CA GLU A 128 19.55 6.58 -9.35
C GLU A 128 19.62 7.28 -7.99
N ASP A 129 18.72 8.23 -7.75
CA ASP A 129 18.69 9.07 -6.56
C ASP A 129 17.70 8.58 -5.50
N ILE A 130 16.90 7.55 -5.78
CA ILE A 130 15.91 7.04 -4.82
C ILE A 130 16.55 6.58 -3.53
N GLU A 131 17.69 5.89 -3.60
CA GLU A 131 18.38 5.43 -2.39
C GLU A 131 18.82 6.60 -1.52
N ASN A 132 19.38 7.64 -2.15
CA ASN A 132 19.79 8.86 -1.46
C ASN A 132 18.58 9.61 -0.89
N HIS A 133 17.47 9.67 -1.63
CA HIS A 133 16.24 10.30 -1.17
C HIS A 133 15.64 9.60 0.05
N VAL A 134 15.62 8.27 0.04
CA VAL A 134 15.15 7.46 1.17
C VAL A 134 16.00 7.73 2.41
N LYS A 135 17.33 7.76 2.27
CA LYS A 135 18.25 8.10 3.36
C LYS A 135 18.01 9.51 3.91
N GLN A 136 17.88 10.50 3.02
CA GLN A 136 17.59 11.88 3.42
C GLN A 136 16.26 12.00 4.18
N LYS A 137 15.22 11.30 3.72
CA LYS A 137 13.91 11.28 4.41
C LYS A 137 13.97 10.60 5.76
N GLU A 138 14.80 9.56 5.89
CA GLU A 138 15.02 8.89 7.17
C GLU A 138 15.74 9.80 8.18
N GLU A 139 16.78 10.52 7.74
CA GLU A 139 17.47 11.53 8.56
C GLU A 139 16.55 12.69 8.95
N GLU A 140 15.76 13.21 8.00
CA GLU A 140 14.78 14.28 8.24
C GLU A 140 13.74 13.85 9.27
N LYS A 141 13.23 12.61 9.16
CA LYS A 141 12.29 12.03 10.12
C LYS A 141 12.90 11.98 11.52
N GLN A 142 14.12 11.46 11.65
CA GLN A 142 14.80 11.37 12.95
C GLN A 142 15.01 12.75 13.57
N ARG A 143 15.41 13.75 12.76
CA ARG A 143 15.57 15.14 13.23
C ARG A 143 14.24 15.72 13.74
N LEU A 144 13.16 15.54 12.99
CA LEU A 144 11.83 16.03 13.38
C LEU A 144 11.32 15.34 14.64
N GLU A 145 11.55 14.04 14.81
CA GLU A 145 11.19 13.30 16.03
C GLU A 145 11.95 13.84 17.25
N GLN A 146 13.24 14.17 17.10
CA GLN A 146 14.03 14.80 18.16
C GLN A 146 13.52 16.21 18.50
N GLU A 147 13.18 17.01 17.49
CA GLU A 147 12.63 18.36 17.68
C GLU A 147 11.28 18.32 18.40
N ILE A 148 10.40 17.40 18.02
CA ILE A 148 9.11 17.16 18.70
C ILE A 148 9.34 16.78 20.16
N LYS A 149 10.28 15.86 20.43
CA LYS A 149 10.63 15.44 21.79
C LYS A 149 11.14 16.61 22.62
N HIS A 150 12.05 17.40 22.07
CA HIS A 150 12.61 18.57 22.75
C HIS A 150 11.53 19.62 23.07
N LYS A 151 10.67 19.94 22.10
CA LYS A 151 9.56 20.89 22.31
C LYS A 151 8.58 20.40 23.38
N ARG A 152 8.31 19.09 23.47
CA ARG A 152 7.48 18.53 24.56
C ARG A 152 8.10 18.75 25.94
N VAL A 153 9.40 18.52 26.09
CA VAL A 153 10.11 18.75 27.37
C VAL A 153 10.07 20.23 27.77
N ILE A 154 10.24 21.15 26.82
CA ILE A 154 10.14 22.59 27.08
C ILE A 154 8.72 22.96 27.51
N LEU A 155 7.70 22.44 26.84
CA LEU A 155 6.31 22.71 27.20
C LEU A 155 5.96 22.16 28.59
N GLU A 156 6.42 20.96 28.93
CA GLU A 156 6.20 20.35 30.24
C GLU A 156 6.87 21.17 31.34
N SER A 157 8.15 21.54 31.17
CA SER A 157 8.86 22.38 32.14
C SER A 157 8.25 23.78 32.30
N THR A 158 7.92 24.46 31.19
CA THR A 158 7.27 25.77 31.24
C THR A 158 5.91 25.71 31.94
N ASN A 159 5.15 24.63 31.70
CA ASN A 159 3.86 24.43 32.38
C ASN A 159 4.04 24.23 33.89
N VAL A 160 5.05 23.44 34.31
CA VAL A 160 5.41 23.27 35.72
C VAL A 160 5.83 24.60 36.34
N ASP A 161 6.62 25.42 35.64
CA ASP A 161 7.03 26.74 36.12
C ASP A 161 5.84 27.68 36.33
N VAL A 162 4.91 27.73 35.36
CA VAL A 162 3.69 28.54 35.46
C VAL A 162 2.79 28.06 36.60
N GLN A 163 2.63 26.74 36.76
CA GLN A 163 1.85 26.18 37.86
C GLN A 163 2.48 26.52 39.21
N THR A 164 3.80 26.37 39.35
CA THR A 164 4.54 26.69 40.59
C THR A 164 4.41 28.17 40.95
N ILE A 165 4.51 29.07 39.97
CA ILE A 165 4.33 30.52 40.17
C ILE A 165 2.88 30.83 40.62
N ASN A 166 1.88 30.19 40.00
CA ASN A 166 0.48 30.39 40.37
C ASN A 166 0.19 29.87 41.77
N GLU A 167 0.71 28.70 42.14
CA GLU A 167 0.58 28.13 43.50
C GLU A 167 1.22 29.06 44.54
N TYR A 168 2.41 29.60 44.27
CA TYR A 168 3.06 30.56 45.16
C TYR A 168 2.26 31.86 45.31
N LYS A 169 1.72 32.41 44.21
CA LYS A 169 0.86 33.60 44.24
C LYS A 169 -0.39 33.35 45.08
N GLN A 170 -1.07 32.22 44.86
CA GLN A 170 -2.25 31.84 45.63
C GLN A 170 -1.92 31.70 47.12
N LEU A 171 -0.82 31.03 47.47
CA LEU A 171 -0.37 30.90 48.84
C LEU A 171 -0.08 32.26 49.49
N LYS A 172 0.62 33.15 48.77
CA LYS A 172 0.94 34.50 49.25
C LYS A 172 -0.32 35.33 49.50
N ASP A 173 -1.28 35.28 48.58
CA ASP A 173 -2.55 36.00 48.72
C ASP A 173 -3.36 35.46 49.91
N GLU A 174 -3.44 34.13 50.07
CA GLU A 174 -4.19 33.50 51.14
C GLU A 174 -3.57 33.77 52.53
N LEU A 175 -2.25 33.73 52.64
CA LEU A 175 -1.55 34.11 53.87
C LEU A 175 -1.73 35.59 54.20
N SER A 176 -1.68 36.47 53.18
CA SER A 176 -1.89 37.90 53.36
C SER A 176 -3.29 38.23 53.88
N LYS A 177 -4.33 37.53 53.41
CA LYS A 177 -5.71 37.65 53.94
C LYS A 177 -5.79 37.38 55.45
N HIS A 178 -4.92 36.51 55.95
CA HIS A 178 -4.85 36.14 57.37
C HIS A 178 -3.76 36.90 58.14
N ARG A 179 -3.22 37.99 57.58
CA ARG A 179 -2.12 38.80 58.17
C ARG A 179 -0.85 38.00 58.46
N LEU A 180 -0.63 36.93 57.72
CA LEU A 180 0.57 36.10 57.76
C LEU A 180 1.43 36.44 56.54
N SER A 181 2.75 36.48 56.71
CA SER A 181 3.68 36.79 55.62
C SER A 181 4.41 35.52 55.19
N THR A 182 4.61 35.38 53.88
CA THR A 182 5.51 34.38 53.28
C THR A 182 6.99 34.69 53.54
N GLU A 183 7.33 35.91 53.96
CA GLU A 183 8.71 36.36 54.19
C GLU A 183 9.24 36.01 55.59
N ASP A 184 8.36 35.56 56.49
CA ASP A 184 8.73 35.08 57.84
C ASP A 184 8.14 33.68 58.11
N PRO A 185 8.64 32.64 57.41
CA PRO A 185 8.18 31.27 57.60
C PRO A 185 8.45 30.74 59.02
N THR A 186 9.44 31.31 59.71
CA THR A 186 9.75 31.04 61.12
C THR A 186 8.59 31.38 62.05
N ARG A 187 7.84 32.45 61.77
CA ARG A 187 6.66 32.83 62.55
C ARG A 187 5.47 31.89 62.35
N LEU A 188 5.26 31.38 61.13
CA LEU A 188 4.27 30.34 60.88
C LEU A 188 4.64 29.04 61.61
N LEU A 189 5.92 28.66 61.55
CA LEU A 189 6.42 27.48 62.23
C LEU A 189 6.28 27.60 63.75
N SER A 190 6.58 28.78 64.32
CA SER A 190 6.45 29.00 65.76
C SER A 190 4.99 28.95 66.21
N ILE A 191 4.04 29.51 65.45
CA ILE A 191 2.59 29.38 65.73
C ILE A 191 2.17 27.90 65.76
N LEU A 192 2.58 27.11 64.76
CA LEU A 192 2.25 25.68 64.69
C LEU A 192 2.89 24.89 65.85
N GLN A 193 4.12 25.22 66.22
CA GLN A 193 4.81 24.63 67.37
C GLN A 193 4.13 25.00 68.69
N THR A 194 3.69 26.24 68.86
CA THR A 194 2.94 26.69 70.05
C THR A 194 1.60 25.96 70.17
N ILE A 195 0.85 25.78 69.07
CA ILE A 195 -0.40 25.00 69.06
C ILE A 195 -0.12 23.55 69.52
N LYS A 196 0.96 22.95 69.04
CA LYS A 196 1.41 21.62 69.45
C LYS A 196 1.80 21.55 70.93
N GLN A 197 2.49 22.56 71.44
CA GLN A 197 2.89 22.67 72.86
C GLN A 197 1.70 22.85 73.81
N ILE A 198 0.62 23.50 73.36
CA ILE A 198 -0.62 23.66 74.14
C ILE A 198 -1.47 22.37 74.09
N GLY A 199 -0.97 21.28 73.48
CA GLY A 199 -1.59 19.95 73.50
C GLY A 199 -2.56 19.67 72.35
N TYR A 200 -2.64 20.55 71.36
CA TYR A 200 -3.47 20.36 70.18
C TYR A 200 -2.64 19.94 68.97
N ASP A 201 -3.13 19.01 68.16
CA ASP A 201 -2.47 18.60 66.92
C ASP A 201 -2.93 19.49 65.75
N PRO A 202 -2.07 20.36 65.19
CA PRO A 202 -2.45 21.25 64.10
C PRO A 202 -3.02 20.51 62.88
N GLN A 203 -2.54 19.29 62.57
CA GLN A 203 -3.04 18.52 61.43
C GLN A 203 -4.47 18.04 61.68
N LYS A 204 -4.80 17.58 62.89
CA LYS A 204 -6.17 17.19 63.26
C LYS A 204 -7.13 18.37 63.26
N ILE A 205 -6.66 19.55 63.68
CA ILE A 205 -7.46 20.79 63.63
C ILE A 205 -7.80 21.14 62.18
N VAL A 206 -6.80 21.18 61.29
CA VAL A 206 -7.00 21.48 59.86
C VAL A 206 -7.93 20.47 59.20
N ALA A 207 -7.76 19.17 59.49
CA ALA A 207 -8.61 18.11 58.97
C ALA A 207 -10.09 18.27 59.40
N ARG A 208 -10.34 18.55 60.69
CA ARG A 208 -11.71 18.79 61.18
C ARG A 208 -12.33 20.06 60.60
N PHE A 209 -11.57 21.15 60.49
CA PHE A 209 -12.07 22.39 59.88
C PHE A 209 -12.39 22.22 58.39
N SER A 210 -11.56 21.47 57.67
CA SER A 210 -11.79 21.18 56.25
C SER A 210 -13.06 20.36 56.04
N TYR A 211 -13.29 19.36 56.90
CA TYR A 211 -14.51 18.55 56.91
C TYR A 211 -15.78 19.37 57.24
N ILE A 212 -15.72 20.26 58.22
CA ILE A 212 -16.84 21.15 58.56
C ILE A 212 -17.13 22.14 57.43
N LYS A 213 -16.09 22.64 56.75
CA LYS A 213 -16.24 23.57 55.62
C LYS A 213 -16.84 22.87 54.40
N SER A 214 -16.47 21.61 54.12
CA SER A 214 -17.05 20.84 53.02
C SER A 214 -18.53 20.51 53.26
N LEU A 215 -18.91 20.18 54.51
CA LEU A 215 -20.32 19.95 54.88
C LEU A 215 -21.19 21.19 54.66
N ARG A 216 -20.69 22.38 55.01
CA ARG A 216 -21.41 23.66 54.78
C ARG A 216 -21.54 24.05 53.30
N GLN A 217 -20.69 23.51 52.43
CA GLN A 217 -20.78 23.76 50.98
C GLN A 217 -21.78 22.82 50.29
N THR A 218 -22.03 21.63 50.85
CA THR A 218 -23.03 20.67 50.37
C THR A 218 -24.47 20.97 50.84
N GLU A 219 -24.66 21.88 51.80
CA GLU A 219 -25.97 22.32 52.30
C GLU A 219 -26.48 23.62 51.63
N LYS A 220 -25.82 24.11 50.58
CA LYS A 220 -26.31 25.17 49.69
C LYS A 220 -26.71 24.60 48.34
#